data_AF-A0A1F8H0J9-F1
#
_entry.id   AF-A0A1F8H0J9-F1
#
_cell.length_a   1.000
_cell.length_b   1.000
_cell.length_c   1.000
_cell.angle_alpha   90.00
_cell.angle_beta   90.00
_cell.angle_gamma   90.00
#
_symmetry.space_group_name_H-M   'P 1'
#
loop_
_entity.id
_entity.type
_entity.pdbx_description
1 polymer ?
#
loop_
_entity_poly.entity_id
_entity_poly.type
_entity_poly.pdbx_seq_one_letter_code
_entity_poly.pdbx_strand_id
1 'polypeptide(L)' 'MKIMTRRRLFRLIISVSVASSIILIWRGIWYLLDLVDARFFGGSHLFTAIGGIILGLLILYLPDHNLDELSKL' A
#
# COMPACT_ATOMS: atom_id res chain seq x y z
N MET A 1 -31.73 7.57 -23.95
CA MET A 1 -30.42 7.65 -23.26
C MET A 1 -30.48 8.81 -22.26
N LYS A 2 -30.65 8.55 -20.96
CA LYS A 2 -30.83 9.59 -19.92
C LYS A 2 -29.53 10.38 -19.77
N ILE A 3 -29.55 11.66 -20.12
CA ILE A 3 -28.43 12.59 -19.96
C ILE A 3 -28.06 12.64 -18.47
N MET A 4 -26.89 12.08 -18.14
CA MET A 4 -26.38 12.06 -16.78
C MET A 4 -26.13 13.50 -16.33
N THR A 5 -26.75 13.92 -15.21
CA THR A 5 -26.68 15.30 -14.72
C THR A 5 -25.21 15.69 -14.48
N ARG A 6 -24.75 16.83 -15.01
CA ARG A 6 -23.33 17.28 -14.92
C ARG A 6 -22.70 17.11 -13.53
N ARG A 7 -23.47 17.35 -12.46
CA ARG A 7 -23.02 17.22 -11.06
C ARG A 7 -22.70 15.77 -10.65
N ARG A 8 -23.39 14.77 -11.20
CA ARG A 8 -23.13 13.34 -10.95
C ARG A 8 -21.86 12.87 -11.66
N LEU A 9 -21.68 13.29 -12.92
CA LEU A 9 -20.49 12.97 -13.70
C LEU A 9 -19.21 13.52 -13.04
N PHE A 10 -19.25 14.77 -12.59
CA PHE A 10 -18.11 15.40 -11.91
C PHE A 10 -17.70 14.65 -10.63
N ARG A 11 -18.66 14.20 -9.82
CA ARG A 11 -18.38 13.41 -8.61
C ARG A 11 -17.73 12.07 -8.94
N LEU A 12 -18.22 11.37 -9.95
CA LEU A 12 -17.64 10.09 -10.37
C LEU A 12 -16.20 10.27 -10.86
N ILE A 13 -15.92 11.32 -11.64
CA ILE A 13 -14.57 11.62 -12.11
C ILE A 13 -13.62 11.86 -10.93
N ILE A 14 -14.04 12.64 -9.93
CA ILE A 14 -13.22 12.88 -8.74
C ILE A 14 -12.98 11.58 -7.97
N SER A 15 -14.03 10.79 -7.71
CA SER A 15 -13.89 9.54 -6.96
C SER A 15 -12.95 8.56 -7.65
N VAL A 16 -13.09 8.40 -8.96
CA VAL A 16 -12.19 7.54 -9.75
C VAL A 16 -10.77 8.11 -9.75
N SER A 17 -10.60 9.43 -9.90
CA SER A 17 -9.28 10.07 -9.87
C SER A 17 -8.60 9.88 -8.52
N VAL A 18 -9.30 10.10 -7.41
CA VAL A 18 -8.74 9.93 -6.06
C VAL A 18 -8.36 8.48 -5.82
N ALA A 19 -9.24 7.53 -6.16
CA ALA A 19 -8.94 6.10 -6.04
C ALA A 19 -7.71 5.71 -6.87
N SER A 20 -7.63 6.19 -8.11
CA SER A 20 -6.51 5.94 -9.02
C SER A 20 -5.21 6.54 -8.47
N SER A 21 -5.25 7.76 -7.93
CA SER A 21 -4.09 8.41 -7.30
C SER A 21 -3.57 7.61 -6.11
N ILE A 22 -4.45 7.11 -5.23
CA ILE A 22 -4.04 6.28 -4.09
C ILE A 22 -3.36 5.00 -4.56
N ILE A 23 -3.94 4.33 -5.57
CA ILE A 23 -3.36 3.11 -6.16
C ILE A 23 -1.99 3.40 -6.78
N LEU A 24 -1.85 4.50 -7.51
CA LEU A 24 -0.59 4.90 -8.15
C LEU A 24 0.49 5.27 -7.13
N ILE A 25 0.13 5.97 -6.05
CA ILE A 25 1.06 6.28 -4.95
C ILE A 25 1.53 4.99 -4.29
N TRP A 26 0.60 4.09 -3.94
CA TRP A 26 0.92 2.80 -3.35
C TRP A 26 1.86 1.99 -4.25
N ARG A 27 1.55 1.88 -5.55
CA ARG A 27 2.40 1.22 -6.54
C ARG A 27 3.77 1.88 -6.67
N GLY A 28 3.83 3.22 -6.67
CA GLY A 28 5.08 3.96 -6.73
C GLY A 28 6.00 3.65 -5.54
N ILE A 29 5.43 3.53 -4.34
CA ILE A 29 6.17 3.14 -3.13
C ILE A 29 6.76 1.74 -3.30
N TRP A 30 5.98 0.77 -3.81
CA TRP A 30 6.50 -0.58 -4.08
C TRP A 30 7.67 -0.57 -5.06
N TYR A 31 7.58 0.15 -6.17
CA TYR A 31 8.67 0.23 -7.13
C TYR A 31 9.93 0.88 -6.56
N LEU A 32 9.78 1.90 -5.70
CA LEU A 32 10.92 2.50 -5.01
C LEU A 32 11.56 1.53 -4.03
N LEU A 33 10.74 0.79 -3.26
CA LEU A 33 11.23 -0.24 -2.34
C LEU A 33 11.92 -1.39 -3.09
N ASP A 34 11.38 -1.84 -4.21
CA ASP A 34 12.00 -2.86 -5.06
C ASP A 34 13.32 -2.37 -5.65
N LEU A 35 13.40 -1.10 -6.06
CA LEU A 35 14.64 -0.52 -6.57
C LEU A 35 15.71 -0.42 -5.49
N VAL A 36 15.31 -0.03 -4.27
CA VAL A 36 16.18 -0.03 -3.09
C VAL A 36 16.63 -1.46 -2.79
N ASP A 37 15.72 -2.43 -2.75
CA ASP A 37 16.06 -3.84 -2.52
C ASP A 37 17.07 -4.35 -3.55
N ALA A 38 16.77 -4.18 -4.82
CA ALA A 38 17.62 -4.62 -5.92
C ALA A 38 19.01 -3.96 -5.88
N ARG A 39 19.11 -2.69 -5.48
CA ARG A 39 20.37 -1.94 -5.49
C ARG A 39 21.23 -2.15 -4.24
N PHE A 40 20.61 -2.40 -3.08
CA PHE A 40 21.32 -2.58 -1.81
C PHE A 40 21.54 -4.05 -1.43
N PHE A 41 20.62 -4.95 -1.81
CA PHE A 41 20.64 -6.36 -1.40
C PHE A 41 20.89 -7.33 -2.57
N GLY A 42 21.15 -6.80 -3.78
CA GLY A 42 21.68 -7.56 -4.92
C GLY A 42 20.78 -8.71 -5.41
N GLY A 43 19.46 -8.63 -5.14
CA GLY A 43 18.49 -9.67 -5.49
C GLY A 43 18.34 -10.79 -4.45
N SER A 44 19.01 -10.71 -3.29
CA SER A 44 18.80 -11.66 -2.20
C SER A 44 17.53 -11.31 -1.39
N HIS A 45 16.37 -11.76 -1.87
CA HIS A 45 15.05 -11.52 -1.27
C HIS A 45 14.90 -11.98 0.19
N LEU A 46 15.85 -12.75 0.73
CA LEU A 46 15.83 -13.22 2.11
C LEU A 46 15.94 -12.07 3.13
N PHE A 47 16.84 -11.10 2.89
CA PHE A 47 17.04 -10.01 3.84
C PHE A 47 15.85 -9.05 3.88
N THR A 48 15.26 -8.74 2.72
CA THR A 48 14.05 -7.92 2.65
C THR A 48 12.80 -8.64 3.11
N ALA A 49 12.69 -9.96 2.92
CA ALA A 49 11.61 -10.75 3.51
C ALA A 49 11.69 -10.73 5.04
N ILE A 50 12.86 -11.00 5.62
CA ILE A 50 13.06 -10.99 7.07
C ILE A 50 12.83 -9.58 7.62
N GLY A 51 13.41 -8.56 6.98
CA GLY A 51 13.23 -7.17 7.36
C GLY A 51 11.76 -6.73 7.30
N GLY A 52 11.05 -7.11 6.23
CA GLY A 52 9.63 -6.82 6.05
C GLY A 52 8.74 -7.49 7.09
N ILE A 53 9.03 -8.75 7.47
CA ILE A 53 8.32 -9.46 8.54
C ILE A 53 8.54 -8.74 9.87
N ILE A 54 9.79 -8.40 10.20
CA ILE A 54 10.12 -7.69 11.46
C ILE A 54 9.45 -6.31 11.49
N LEU A 55 9.52 -5.54 10.40
CA LEU A 55 8.86 -4.24 10.29
C LEU A 55 7.34 -4.35 10.40
N GLY A 56 6.73 -5.35 9.75
CA GLY A 56 5.29 -5.60 9.84
C GLY A 56 4.84 -5.94 11.25
N LEU A 57 5.59 -6.80 11.95
CA LEU A 57 5.35 -7.11 13.35
C LEU A 57 5.54 -5.89 14.26
N LEU A 58 6.57 -5.07 14.02
CA LEU A 58 6.79 -3.84 14.77
C LEU A 58 5.65 -2.85 14.60
N ILE A 59 5.15 -2.66 13.38
CA ILE A 59 4.03 -1.77 13.08
C ILE A 59 2.75 -2.26 13.75
N LEU A 60 2.48 -3.56 13.74
CA LEU A 60 1.32 -4.13 14.44
C LEU A 60 1.47 -4.06 15.96
N TYR A 61 2.69 -4.19 16.47
CA TYR A 61 2.96 -4.11 17.89
C TYR A 61 2.90 -2.67 18.44
N LEU A 62 3.26 -1.65 17.65
CA LEU A 62 3.43 -0.29 18.15
C LEU A 62 2.18 0.38 18.78
N PRO A 63 0.96 0.21 18.23
CA PRO A 63 -0.24 0.88 18.74
C PRO A 63 -0.68 0.33 20.10
N ASP A 64 -0.78 -0.99 20.21
CA ASP A 64 -1.43 -1.67 21.33
C ASP A 64 -0.47 -2.52 22.16
N HIS A 65 0.83 -2.53 21.81
CA HIS A 65 1.87 -3.36 22.43
C HIS A 65 1.50 -4.84 22.54
N ASN A 66 0.66 -5.31 21.61
CA ASN A 66 0.17 -6.67 21.58
C ASN A 66 -0.06 -7.12 20.12
N LEU A 67 -0.01 -8.43 19.89
CA LEU A 67 -0.19 -9.06 18.58
C LEU A 67 -1.43 -9.96 18.53
N ASP A 68 -2.38 -9.77 19.46
CA ASP A 68 -3.63 -10.55 19.54
C ASP A 68 -4.43 -10.53 18.23
N GLU A 69 -4.30 -9.49 17.41
CA GLU A 69 -4.96 -9.40 16.11
C GLU A 69 -4.48 -10.48 15.12
N LEU A 70 -3.23 -10.92 15.22
CA LEU A 70 -2.71 -12.01 14.40
C LEU A 70 -3.38 -13.35 14.72
N SER A 71 -3.91 -13.53 15.93
CA SER A 71 -4.62 -14.74 16.34
C SER A 71 -6.05 -14.84 15.80
N LYS A 72 -6.59 -13.73 15.30
CA LYS A 72 -7.97 -13.62 14.79
C LYS A 72 -8.07 -13.74 13.26
N LEU A 73 -6.93 -13.82 12.58
CA LEU A 73 -6.78 -14.05 11.14
C LEU A 73 -6.75 -15.56 10.84
#